data_AF-A0A3D8VSK7-F1
#
_entry.id   AF-A0A3D8VSK7-F1
#
_cell.length_a   1.000
_cell.length_b   1.000
_cell.length_c   1.000
_cell.angle_alpha   90.00
_cell.angle_beta   90.00
_cell.angle_gamma   90.00
#
_symmetry.space_group_name_H-M   'P 1'
#
loop_
_entity.id
_entity.type
_entity.pdbx_description
1 polymer ?
#
loop_
_entity_poly.entity_id
_entity_poly.type
_entity_poly.pdbx_seq_one_letter_code
_entity_poly.pdbx_strand_id
1 'polypeptide(L)'
;DLVYLKKVTSRNLEAREIRHGELVDYSYEESIEGWHQAFEHFKDQNMDWIYTDHSVTQLNENTQLAAFWVSIRLNGEILGTSNLFFDTFEKRDGEWQLVRCYIEAGVQNPSI
;
A
#
# COMPACT_ATOMS: atom_id res chain seq x y z
N ASP A 1 12.32 -1.05 -0.42
CA ASP A 1 13.31 -0.89 0.67
C ASP A 1 12.62 -0.22 1.86
N LEU A 2 12.82 -0.75 3.07
CA LEU A 2 12.23 -0.26 4.31
C LEU A 2 12.73 1.14 4.72
N VAL A 3 13.97 1.50 4.39
CA VAL A 3 14.51 2.84 4.68
C VAL A 3 13.74 3.89 3.88
N TYR A 4 13.51 3.64 2.60
CA TYR A 4 12.68 4.51 1.78
C TYR A 4 11.25 4.64 2.31
N LEU A 5 10.59 3.53 2.67
CA LEU A 5 9.24 3.56 3.25
C LEU A 5 9.17 4.42 4.52
N LYS A 6 10.15 4.28 5.42
CA LYS A 6 10.22 5.11 6.64
C LYS A 6 10.34 6.60 6.34
N LYS A 7 10.96 6.99 5.22
CA LYS A 7 11.11 8.39 4.78
C LYS A 7 9.79 8.94 4.21
N VAL A 8 9.11 8.17 3.38
CA VAL A 8 7.93 8.62 2.62
C VAL A 8 6.60 8.41 3.35
N THR A 9 6.58 7.71 4.47
CA THR A 9 5.38 7.57 5.30
C THR A 9 5.37 8.60 6.42
N SER A 10 4.28 9.34 6.55
CA SER A 10 4.07 10.31 7.64
C SER A 10 4.04 9.62 8.99
N ARG A 11 4.65 10.22 10.02
CA ARG A 11 4.53 9.76 11.41
C ARG A 11 3.10 9.85 11.97
N ASN A 12 2.27 10.66 11.33
CA ASN A 12 0.85 10.79 11.66
C ASN A 12 -0.02 10.00 10.65
N LEU A 13 0.47 8.86 10.15
CA LEU A 13 -0.29 8.01 9.24
C LEU A 13 -1.59 7.55 9.93
N GLU A 14 -2.71 7.71 9.23
CA GLU A 14 -3.98 7.07 9.57
C GLU A 14 -4.29 6.00 8.53
N ALA A 15 -4.21 4.73 8.90
CA ALA A 15 -4.42 3.64 7.96
C ALA A 15 -5.54 2.69 8.40
N ARG A 16 -6.23 2.14 7.40
CA ARG A 16 -7.33 1.20 7.56
C ARG A 16 -7.24 0.11 6.51
N GLU A 17 -7.40 -1.14 6.92
CA GLU A 17 -7.49 -2.31 6.04
C GLU A 17 -8.78 -3.06 6.35
N ILE A 18 -9.52 -3.41 5.31
CA ILE A 18 -10.58 -4.41 5.36
C ILE A 18 -9.97 -5.74 4.93
N ARG A 19 -9.88 -6.70 5.86
CA ARG A 19 -9.32 -8.03 5.59
C ARG A 19 -10.25 -9.10 6.14
N HIS A 20 -10.69 -10.01 5.28
CA HIS A 20 -11.64 -11.07 5.64
C HIS A 20 -12.95 -10.56 6.29
N GLY A 21 -13.38 -9.35 5.91
CA GLY A 21 -14.59 -8.72 6.47
C GLY A 21 -14.37 -8.03 7.82
N GLU A 22 -13.15 -8.05 8.36
CA GLU A 22 -12.78 -7.33 9.57
C GLU A 22 -12.12 -6.00 9.22
N LEU A 23 -12.44 -4.97 10.00
CA LEU A 23 -11.85 -3.64 9.90
C LEU A 23 -10.69 -3.55 10.90
N VAL A 24 -9.50 -3.26 10.38
CA VAL A 24 -8.30 -3.06 11.18
C VAL A 24 -7.74 -1.67 10.91
N ASP A 25 -7.64 -0.86 11.96
CA ASP A 25 -6.95 0.42 11.91
C ASP A 25 -5.51 0.24 12.40
N TYR A 26 -4.56 0.94 11.79
CA TYR A 26 -3.16 0.90 12.20
C TYR A 26 -2.41 2.22 11.96
N SER A 27 -1.35 2.39 12.74
CA SER A 27 -0.48 3.56 12.81
C SER A 27 0.74 3.44 11.90
N TYR A 28 1.60 4.46 11.93
CA TYR A 28 2.91 4.42 11.28
C TYR A 28 3.76 3.24 11.76
N GLU A 29 3.89 3.04 13.07
CA GLU A 29 4.74 2.00 13.65
C GLU A 29 4.29 0.61 13.20
N GLU A 30 2.98 0.37 13.23
CA GLU A 30 2.38 -0.89 12.79
C GLU A 30 2.51 -1.09 11.27
N SER A 31 2.36 -0.03 10.47
CA SER A 31 2.56 -0.09 9.01
C SER A 31 4.01 -0.46 8.67
N ILE A 32 4.99 0.19 9.30
CA ILE A 32 6.41 -0.08 9.07
C ILE A 32 6.78 -1.50 9.52
N GLU A 33 6.24 -1.96 10.65
CA GLU A 33 6.44 -3.33 11.11
C GLU A 33 5.81 -4.36 10.15
N GLY A 34 4.60 -4.10 9.65
CA GLY A 34 3.95 -4.94 8.65
C GLY A 34 4.77 -5.06 7.36
N TRP A 35 5.33 -3.95 6.87
CA TRP A 35 6.24 -3.98 5.71
C TRP A 35 7.55 -4.72 5.99
N HIS A 36 8.12 -4.56 7.19
CA HIS A 36 9.31 -5.31 7.60
C HIS A 36 9.03 -6.83 7.59
N GLN A 37 7.92 -7.26 8.18
CA GLN A 37 7.50 -8.66 8.17
C GLN A 37 7.27 -9.19 6.76
N ALA A 38 6.64 -8.40 5.88
CA ALA A 38 6.44 -8.78 4.48
C ALA A 38 7.77 -8.97 3.75
N PHE A 39 8.71 -8.04 3.89
CA PHE A 39 10.03 -8.18 3.27
C PHE A 39 10.78 -9.41 3.79
N GLU A 40 10.78 -9.65 5.10
CA GLU A 40 11.42 -10.82 5.68
C GLU A 40 10.76 -12.14 5.25
N HIS A 41 9.43 -12.17 5.14
CA HIS A 41 8.69 -13.35 4.71
C HIS A 41 9.03 -13.76 3.28
N PHE A 42 9.16 -12.79 2.37
CA PHE A 42 9.34 -13.05 0.94
C PHE A 42 10.79 -12.99 0.44
N LYS A 43 11.77 -12.64 1.29
CA LYS A 43 13.17 -12.42 0.86
C LYS A 43 13.82 -13.59 0.10
N ASP A 44 13.44 -14.83 0.42
CA ASP A 44 13.97 -16.05 -0.18
C ASP A 44 13.00 -16.69 -1.17
N GLN A 45 11.91 -16.00 -1.51
CA GLN A 45 10.87 -16.48 -2.41
C GLN A 45 10.99 -15.80 -3.78
N ASN A 46 10.69 -16.55 -4.86
CA ASN A 46 10.58 -15.98 -6.20
C ASN A 46 9.24 -15.25 -6.32
N MET A 47 9.19 -14.02 -5.81
CA MET A 47 7.99 -13.22 -5.67
C MET A 47 8.13 -11.85 -6.32
N ASP A 48 7.11 -11.45 -7.09
CA ASP A 48 6.96 -10.10 -7.62
C ASP A 48 5.67 -9.45 -7.12
N TRP A 49 5.74 -8.16 -6.83
CA TRP A 49 4.57 -7.30 -6.69
C TRP A 49 4.17 -6.77 -8.07
N ILE A 50 2.92 -6.94 -8.46
CA ILE A 50 2.37 -6.42 -9.72
C ILE A 50 1.49 -5.23 -9.39
N TYR A 51 1.90 -4.05 -9.84
CA TYR A 51 1.15 -2.80 -9.71
C TYR A 51 0.34 -2.52 -10.98
N THR A 52 -0.97 -2.36 -10.86
CA THR A 52 -1.89 -2.18 -12.01
C THR A 52 -3.02 -1.18 -11.72
N ASP A 53 -3.72 -0.78 -12.78
CA ASP A 53 -4.97 -0.02 -12.74
C ASP A 53 -4.94 1.19 -11.82
N HIS A 54 -3.94 2.05 -12.02
CA HIS A 54 -3.77 3.19 -11.15
C HIS A 54 -4.48 4.44 -11.65
N SER A 55 -4.92 5.26 -10.70
CA SER A 55 -5.39 6.62 -10.93
C SER A 55 -4.80 7.55 -9.88
N VAL A 56 -4.61 8.82 -10.26
CA VAL A 56 -4.19 9.87 -9.34
C VAL A 56 -5.18 11.02 -9.45
N THR A 57 -5.78 11.39 -8.32
CA THR A 57 -6.72 12.50 -8.20
C THR A 57 -6.10 13.61 -7.36
N GLN A 58 -5.99 14.81 -7.91
CA GLN A 58 -5.62 15.99 -7.13
C GLN A 58 -6.79 16.37 -6.20
N LEU A 59 -6.55 16.44 -4.89
CA LEU A 59 -7.58 16.86 -3.93
C LEU A 59 -7.50 18.37 -3.64
N ASN A 60 -6.29 18.90 -3.53
CA ASN A 60 -5.96 20.33 -3.41
C ASN A 60 -4.48 20.52 -3.79
N GLU A 61 -3.95 21.75 -3.79
CA GLU A 61 -2.56 22.06 -4.18
C GLU A 61 -1.46 21.20 -3.52
N ASN A 62 -1.67 20.71 -2.31
CA ASN A 62 -0.70 19.96 -1.51
C ASN A 62 -1.18 18.54 -1.18
N THR A 63 -2.26 18.03 -1.78
CA THR A 63 -2.78 16.70 -1.48
C THR A 63 -3.23 15.96 -2.74
N GLN A 64 -2.81 14.71 -2.86
CA GLN A 64 -3.18 13.80 -3.94
C GLN A 64 -3.69 12.48 -3.38
N LEU A 65 -4.67 11.88 -4.05
CA LEU A 65 -5.14 10.53 -3.79
C LEU A 65 -4.70 9.63 -4.94
N ALA A 66 -3.96 8.56 -4.64
CA ALA A 66 -3.70 7.48 -5.58
C ALA A 66 -4.65 6.32 -5.27
N ALA A 67 -5.28 5.75 -6.29
CA ALA A 67 -6.00 4.49 -6.17
C ALA A 67 -5.40 3.48 -7.14
N PHE A 68 -5.05 2.28 -6.66
CA PHE A 68 -4.33 1.29 -7.46
C PHE A 68 -4.47 -0.12 -6.89
N TRP A 69 -4.17 -1.12 -7.72
CA TRP A 69 -4.16 -2.51 -7.32
C TRP A 69 -2.73 -3.03 -7.17
N VAL A 70 -2.53 -3.90 -6.19
CA VAL A 70 -1.31 -4.70 -6.06
C VAL A 70 -1.67 -6.17 -5.96
N SER A 71 -1.20 -6.96 -6.92
CA SER A 71 -1.27 -8.43 -6.91
C SER A 71 0.11 -9.01 -6.60
N ILE A 72 0.13 -10.25 -6.11
CA ILE A 72 1.38 -10.99 -5.89
C ILE A 72 1.50 -12.05 -6.99
N ARG A 73 2.67 -12.11 -7.63
CA ARG A 73 3.11 -13.29 -8.39
C ARG A 73 4.09 -14.07 -7.54
N LEU A 74 3.82 -15.35 -7.32
CA LEU A 74 4.68 -16.24 -6.55
C LEU A 74 5.01 -17.46 -7.41
N ASN A 75 6.30 -17.76 -7.57
CA ASN A 75 6.80 -18.87 -8.39
C ASN A 75 6.26 -18.88 -9.83
N GLY A 76 6.04 -17.70 -10.41
CA GLY A 76 5.52 -17.53 -11.76
C GLY A 76 3.99 -17.48 -11.87
N GLU A 77 3.25 -17.79 -10.80
CA GLU A 77 1.79 -17.78 -10.80
C GLU A 77 1.25 -16.54 -10.09
N ILE A 78 0.25 -15.87 -10.70
CA ILE A 78 -0.45 -14.75 -10.05
C ILE A 78 -1.45 -15.32 -9.06
N LEU A 79 -1.37 -14.89 -7.80
CA LEU A 79 -2.35 -15.29 -6.79
C LEU A 79 -3.75 -14.83 -7.19
N GLY A 80 -4.77 -15.58 -6.77
CA GLY A 80 -6.17 -15.35 -7.17
C GLY A 80 -6.78 -14.03 -6.67
N THR A 81 -6.05 -13.27 -5.86
CA THR A 81 -6.51 -12.03 -5.24
C THR A 81 -5.47 -10.92 -5.33
N SER A 82 -5.95 -9.69 -5.16
CA SER A 82 -5.16 -8.47 -5.06
C SER A 82 -5.59 -7.65 -3.86
N ASN A 83 -4.82 -6.61 -3.55
CA ASN A 83 -5.21 -5.57 -2.62
C ASN A 83 -5.46 -4.28 -3.40
N LEU A 84 -6.60 -3.64 -3.15
CA LEU A 84 -6.93 -2.33 -3.70
C LEU A 84 -6.62 -1.25 -2.68
N PHE A 85 -5.73 -0.34 -3.06
CA PHE A 85 -5.25 0.76 -2.24
C PHE A 85 -5.92 2.07 -2.62
N PHE A 86 -6.14 2.90 -1.61
CA PHE A 86 -6.51 4.30 -1.71
C PHE A 86 -5.59 5.10 -0.78
N ASP A 87 -4.51 5.61 -1.34
CA ASP A 87 -3.43 6.25 -0.63
C ASP A 87 -3.48 7.77 -0.80
N THR A 88 -3.63 8.50 0.30
CA THR A 88 -3.54 9.95 0.31
C THR A 88 -2.11 10.38 0.62
N PHE A 89 -1.53 11.14 -0.30
CA PHE A 89 -0.24 11.81 -0.13
C PHE A 89 -0.44 13.29 0.13
N GLU A 90 0.35 13.84 1.04
CA GLU A 90 0.39 15.28 1.35
C GLU A 90 1.81 15.81 1.15
N LYS A 91 1.93 16.99 0.53
CA LYS A 91 3.21 17.66 0.32
C LYS A 91 3.55 18.53 1.53
N ARG A 92 4.62 18.21 2.23
CA ARG A 92 5.15 18.96 3.38
C ARG A 92 6.62 19.27 3.17
N ASP A 93 7.01 20.53 3.37
CA ASP A 93 8.39 21.00 3.17
C ASP A 93 9.01 20.61 1.81
N GLY A 94 8.17 20.54 0.78
CA GLY A 94 8.59 20.18 -0.57
C GLY A 94 8.61 18.68 -0.89
N GLU A 95 8.45 17.81 0.11
CA GLU A 95 8.41 16.35 -0.06
C GLU A 95 6.98 15.79 0.07
N TRP A 96 6.64 14.76 -0.70
CA TRP A 96 5.36 14.05 -0.57
C TRP A 96 5.47 12.95 0.48
N GLN A 97 4.48 12.86 1.36
CA GLN A 97 4.38 11.81 2.36
C GLN A 97 3.01 11.14 2.33
N LEU A 98 2.97 9.82 2.49
CA LEU A 98 1.75 9.06 2.72
C LEU A 98 1.18 9.44 4.08
N VAL A 99 0.00 10.05 4.10
CA VAL A 99 -0.68 10.50 5.33
C VAL A 99 -1.90 9.67 5.66
N ARG A 100 -2.54 9.05 4.65
CA ARG A 100 -3.65 8.11 4.87
C ARG A 100 -3.58 6.95 3.90
N CYS A 101 -3.98 5.77 4.37
CA CYS A 101 -4.05 4.56 3.57
C CYS A 101 -5.37 3.84 3.84
N TYR A 102 -6.10 3.48 2.80
CA TYR A 102 -7.25 2.58 2.90
C TYR A 102 -7.03 1.39 1.96
N ILE A 103 -7.21 0.17 2.47
CA ILE A 103 -6.97 -1.06 1.72
C ILE A 103 -8.20 -1.95 1.77
N GLU A 104 -8.67 -2.39 0.61
CA GLU A 104 -9.53 -3.57 0.48
C GLU A 104 -8.64 -4.78 0.15
N ALA A 105 -8.42 -5.65 1.14
CA ALA A 105 -7.52 -6.79 0.99
C ALA A 105 -8.26 -8.03 0.45
N GLY A 106 -7.60 -8.76 -0.43
CA GLY A 106 -8.13 -10.01 -0.97
C GLY A 106 -9.27 -9.82 -1.99
N VAL A 107 -9.32 -8.68 -2.67
CA VAL A 107 -10.28 -8.42 -3.75
C VAL A 107 -9.90 -9.18 -5.03
N GLN A 108 -10.84 -9.30 -5.96
CA GLN A 108 -10.58 -9.89 -7.27
C GLN A 108 -9.48 -9.10 -7.99
N ASN A 109 -8.58 -9.80 -8.67
CA ASN A 109 -7.60 -9.16 -9.55
C ASN A 109 -8.30 -8.26 -10.59
N PRO A 110 -7.72 -7.10 -10.91
CA PRO A 110 -8.20 -6.28 -12.00
C PRO A 110 -8.14 -7.03 -13.34
N SER A 111 -9.00 -6.63 -14.27
CA SER A 111 -8.95 -7.12 -15.65
C SER A 111 -7.72 -6.51 -16.33
N ILE A 112 -6.67 -7.32 -16.50
CA ILE A 112 -5.44 -6.96 -17.22
C ILE A 112 -5.71 -6.92 -18.74
#